data_AF-A0A6G3CHX0-F1
#
_entry.id   AF-A0A6G3CHX0-F1
#
_cell.length_a   1.000
_cell.length_b   1.000
_cell.length_c   1.000
_cell.angle_alpha   90.00
_cell.angle_beta   90.00
_cell.angle_gamma   90.00
#
_symmetry.space_group_name_H-M   'P 1'
#
loop_
_entity.id
_entity.type
_entity.pdbx_description
1 polymer ?
#
loop_
_entity_poly.entity_id
_entity_poly.type
_entity_poly.pdbx_seq_one_letter_code
_entity_poly.pdbx_strand_id
1 'polypeptide(L)'
;MRRTPHRLLRRPLAAAVAAAGLLGLLTAVPQARPAPASEPVASSAAAESTATVFYSTKTRNWSAYYLHYSPDGGSWTTVPGTRMEAACADWVKLTVPLGGAGGLKATFTNGSGTWDNNAGRNYDLGTGNITVQDGVVAHSDPCAGAGPEEPSGPNTASVYYATSTVGWSTVNLHYRPHGGAWTAVPGIGMEAACAGWVKRTVDLGSAAGLQAAFNNGNGVWDNNNGSDYTLAAGLTTVKDRKVTASAKDPCAAEEPDTEAPSAPTAVRATADGVAVVVTWEPATDDRGVTKYQVTRTGGTKGTVVTDTTSTVFSDSGLDAKTAYRYTVRAVDAAGNVSAESAPASATTGEKPTAPATGT
;
A
#
# COMPACT_ATOMS: atom_id res chain seq x y z
N MET A 1 -45.62 -52.81 -5.28
CA MET A 1 -45.68 -54.25 -4.87
C MET A 1 -44.50 -54.49 -3.94
N ARG A 2 -44.54 -55.11 -2.75
CA ARG A 2 -45.52 -55.74 -1.85
C ARG A 2 -44.85 -55.66 -0.45
N ARG A 3 -45.53 -55.08 0.55
CA ARG A 3 -46.12 -55.74 1.72
C ARG A 3 -45.15 -56.25 2.82
N THR A 4 -45.24 -55.55 3.95
CA THR A 4 -45.21 -55.96 5.38
C THR A 4 -45.66 -57.41 5.66
N PRO A 5 -45.30 -58.04 6.81
CA PRO A 5 -45.84 -57.71 8.15
C PRO A 5 -44.79 -57.84 9.30
N HIS A 6 -44.85 -57.22 10.48
CA HIS A 6 -45.84 -57.01 11.56
C HIS A 6 -46.19 -58.22 12.46
N ARG A 7 -46.12 -57.93 13.77
CA ARG A 7 -46.74 -58.55 14.97
C ARG A 7 -45.99 -59.70 15.67
N LEU A 8 -46.07 -59.94 16.98
CA LEU A 8 -46.52 -59.24 18.21
C LEU A 8 -46.15 -60.16 19.40
N LEU A 9 -45.95 -59.57 20.59
CA LEU A 9 -46.18 -60.07 21.96
C LEU A 9 -45.72 -61.49 22.37
N ARG A 10 -45.06 -61.57 23.54
CA ARG A 10 -45.67 -62.05 24.81
C ARG A 10 -44.64 -62.09 25.97
N ARG A 11 -45.01 -61.46 27.09
CA ARG A 11 -44.55 -61.82 28.45
C ARG A 11 -45.33 -63.07 28.91
N PRO A 12 -44.81 -63.83 29.89
CA PRO A 12 -45.48 -63.83 31.20
C PRO A 12 -44.55 -63.84 32.42
N LEU A 13 -45.15 -63.52 33.58
CA LEU A 13 -44.62 -63.60 34.94
C LEU A 13 -44.53 -65.04 35.44
N ALA A 14 -43.64 -65.31 36.41
CA ALA A 14 -43.98 -66.02 37.66
C ALA A 14 -42.82 -65.96 38.66
N ALA A 15 -43.18 -65.72 39.93
CA ALA A 15 -42.32 -65.71 41.11
C ALA A 15 -42.17 -67.12 41.71
N ALA A 16 -41.07 -67.38 42.42
CA ALA A 16 -40.99 -68.43 43.44
C ALA A 16 -39.98 -68.05 44.54
N VAL A 17 -40.42 -68.21 45.78
CA VAL A 17 -39.74 -68.01 47.07
C VAL A 17 -39.19 -69.36 47.55
N ALA A 18 -37.98 -69.40 48.14
CA ALA A 18 -37.65 -70.18 49.35
C ALA A 18 -36.16 -70.07 49.72
N ALA A 19 -35.91 -69.99 51.02
CA ALA A 19 -34.65 -69.75 51.71
C ALA A 19 -33.98 -71.04 52.24
N ALA A 20 -32.65 -71.01 52.43
CA ALA A 20 -31.87 -71.64 53.53
C ALA A 20 -30.36 -71.45 53.20
N GLY A 21 -29.55 -70.78 54.04
CA GLY A 21 -28.54 -71.40 54.94
C GLY A 21 -27.25 -71.78 54.17
N LEU A 22 -26.00 -71.58 54.59
CA LEU A 22 -25.35 -71.14 55.81
C LEU A 22 -23.84 -70.97 55.45
N LEU A 23 -23.11 -70.12 56.18
CA LEU A 23 -21.64 -70.14 56.39
C LEU A 23 -20.66 -69.83 55.23
N GLY A 24 -20.18 -68.57 55.24
CA GLY A 24 -18.78 -68.25 55.52
C GLY A 24 -17.68 -68.65 54.53
N LEU A 25 -17.24 -67.70 53.71
CA LEU A 25 -15.83 -67.47 53.34
C LEU A 25 -15.71 -66.06 52.74
N LEU A 26 -14.87 -65.21 53.33
CA LEU A 26 -14.60 -63.85 52.84
C LEU A 26 -13.94 -63.91 51.46
N THR A 27 -14.64 -63.49 50.42
CA THR A 27 -14.06 -63.10 49.13
C THR A 27 -14.26 -61.61 48.94
N ALA A 28 -13.14 -60.89 48.72
CA ALA A 28 -13.11 -59.46 48.52
C ALA A 28 -14.06 -59.01 47.38
N VAL A 29 -14.95 -58.08 47.71
CA VAL A 29 -15.77 -57.36 46.73
C VAL A 29 -14.84 -56.44 45.93
N PRO A 30 -14.85 -56.43 44.60
CA PRO A 30 -14.22 -55.34 43.86
C PRO A 30 -15.05 -54.08 44.16
N GLN A 31 -14.44 -53.11 44.84
CA GLN A 31 -15.05 -51.80 45.02
C GLN A 31 -15.47 -51.25 43.66
N ALA A 32 -16.76 -50.97 43.50
CA ALA A 32 -17.24 -50.16 42.41
C ALA A 32 -16.52 -48.81 42.49
N ARG A 33 -15.78 -48.47 41.44
CA ARG A 33 -15.18 -47.14 41.27
C ARG A 33 -16.30 -46.10 41.45
N PRO A 34 -16.14 -45.09 42.32
CA PRO A 34 -17.05 -43.96 42.30
C PRO A 34 -16.98 -43.35 40.89
N ALA A 35 -18.15 -43.14 40.27
CA ALA A 35 -18.24 -42.35 39.06
C ALA A 35 -17.58 -41.00 39.32
N PRO A 36 -16.69 -40.50 38.44
CA PRO A 36 -16.16 -39.15 38.62
C PRO A 36 -17.33 -38.18 38.60
N ALA A 37 -17.40 -37.34 39.63
CA ALA A 37 -18.31 -36.21 39.68
C ALA A 37 -18.17 -35.43 38.38
N SER A 38 -19.30 -35.12 37.74
CA SER A 38 -19.32 -34.23 36.58
C SER A 38 -18.88 -32.84 37.03
N GLU A 39 -17.59 -32.55 36.93
CA GLU A 39 -17.08 -31.20 37.01
C GLU A 39 -17.76 -30.38 35.91
N PRO A 40 -18.24 -29.16 36.19
CA PRO A 40 -18.72 -28.29 35.13
C PRO A 40 -17.55 -28.05 34.20
N VAL A 41 -17.72 -28.44 32.93
CA VAL A 41 -16.75 -28.15 31.88
C VAL A 41 -16.58 -26.64 31.88
N ALA A 42 -15.45 -26.15 32.37
CA ALA A 42 -15.08 -24.76 32.25
C ALA A 42 -15.16 -24.45 30.75
N SER A 43 -16.10 -23.58 30.39
CA SER A 43 -16.13 -22.99 29.06
C SER A 43 -14.73 -22.48 28.79
N SER A 44 -14.10 -22.99 27.74
CA SER A 44 -12.89 -22.38 27.16
C SER A 44 -13.21 -20.89 26.99
N ALA A 45 -12.66 -20.04 27.85
CA ALA A 45 -12.72 -18.60 27.65
C ALA A 45 -11.91 -18.34 26.37
N ALA A 46 -12.59 -17.94 25.30
CA ALA A 46 -11.92 -17.43 24.13
C ALA A 46 -10.94 -16.35 24.60
N ALA A 47 -9.68 -16.40 24.15
CA ALA A 47 -8.70 -15.38 24.49
C ALA A 47 -9.30 -14.01 24.16
N GLU A 48 -9.54 -13.19 25.17
CA GLU A 48 -10.13 -11.87 24.99
C GLU A 48 -9.17 -11.04 24.14
N SER A 49 -9.63 -10.60 22.97
CA SER A 49 -8.85 -9.68 22.16
C SER A 49 -8.78 -8.33 22.87
N THR A 50 -7.64 -7.67 22.80
CA THR A 50 -7.44 -6.35 23.39
C THR A 50 -6.85 -5.39 22.35
N ALA A 51 -7.05 -4.10 22.58
CA ALA A 51 -6.38 -3.02 21.87
C ALA A 51 -5.66 -2.13 22.88
N THR A 52 -4.34 -2.08 22.83
CA THR A 52 -3.54 -1.09 23.57
C THR A 52 -3.32 0.11 22.68
N VAL A 53 -4.13 1.15 22.90
CA VAL A 53 -4.11 2.38 22.10
C VAL A 53 -3.15 3.37 22.75
N PHE A 54 -2.06 3.67 22.05
CA PHE A 54 -1.12 4.73 22.34
C PHE A 54 -1.50 6.00 21.57
N TYR A 55 -1.48 7.15 22.24
CA TYR A 55 -1.74 8.45 21.63
C TYR A 55 -0.57 9.40 21.89
N SER A 56 -0.07 10.04 20.83
CA SER A 56 1.05 10.97 20.94
C SER A 56 0.60 12.27 21.60
N THR A 57 1.33 12.71 22.63
CA THR A 57 1.06 13.95 23.34
C THR A 57 1.88 15.13 22.79
N LYS A 58 2.85 14.85 21.92
CA LYS A 58 3.89 15.79 21.46
C LYS A 58 3.32 17.07 20.84
N THR A 59 2.28 16.94 20.03
CA THR A 59 1.66 18.05 19.30
C THR A 59 0.40 18.58 19.97
N ARG A 60 -0.15 17.86 20.96
CA ARG A 60 -1.48 18.15 21.53
C ARG A 60 -1.48 18.75 22.93
N ASN A 61 -0.37 18.71 23.67
CA ASN A 61 -0.13 19.43 24.94
C ASN A 61 -1.36 19.65 25.86
N TRP A 62 -2.23 18.65 25.98
CA TRP A 62 -3.37 18.67 26.91
C TRP A 62 -2.92 18.27 28.32
N SER A 63 -3.62 18.79 29.33
CA SER A 63 -3.37 18.45 30.74
C SER A 63 -3.86 17.04 31.11
N ALA A 64 -4.77 16.46 30.33
CA ALA A 64 -5.24 15.09 30.45
C ALA A 64 -5.69 14.59 29.07
N TYR A 65 -5.65 13.27 28.88
CA TYR A 65 -6.06 12.61 27.64
C TYR A 65 -7.07 11.52 27.98
N TYR A 66 -8.16 11.47 27.22
CA TYR A 66 -9.21 10.46 27.34
C TYR A 66 -9.45 9.82 25.99
N LEU A 67 -9.68 8.51 26.00
CA LEU A 67 -10.17 7.74 24.86
C LEU A 67 -11.67 7.56 25.01
N HIS A 68 -12.43 8.17 24.10
CA HIS A 68 -13.86 7.89 23.96
C HIS A 68 -14.03 6.94 22.77
N TYR A 69 -14.59 5.77 23.00
CA TYR A 69 -14.55 4.67 22.03
C TYR A 69 -15.80 3.80 22.05
N SER A 70 -15.98 3.03 20.99
CA SER A 70 -16.98 1.96 20.85
C SER A 70 -16.30 0.75 20.20
N PRO A 71 -16.17 -0.40 20.87
CA PRO A 71 -15.80 -1.64 20.20
C PRO A 71 -16.76 -1.94 19.04
N ASP A 72 -16.31 -2.63 18.00
CA ASP A 72 -17.16 -2.96 16.85
C ASP A 72 -18.41 -3.74 17.29
N GLY A 73 -19.59 -3.26 16.90
CA GLY A 73 -20.88 -3.83 17.33
C GLY A 73 -21.27 -3.51 18.78
N GLY A 74 -20.44 -2.75 19.50
CA GLY A 74 -20.69 -2.28 20.86
C GLY A 74 -21.30 -0.87 20.94
N SER A 75 -21.33 -0.33 22.16
CA SER A 75 -21.79 1.03 22.46
C SER A 75 -20.61 1.95 22.78
N TRP A 76 -20.77 3.24 22.46
CA TRP A 76 -19.83 4.27 22.87
C TRP A 76 -19.74 4.41 24.39
N THR A 77 -18.53 4.68 24.90
CA THR A 77 -18.31 5.03 26.31
C THR A 77 -19.03 6.34 26.68
N THR A 78 -19.30 6.58 27.96
CA THR A 78 -19.86 7.88 28.38
C THR A 78 -18.82 9.00 28.25
N VAL A 79 -19.18 10.15 27.70
CA VAL A 79 -18.30 11.34 27.61
C VAL A 79 -17.80 11.75 29.00
N PRO A 80 -16.49 12.04 29.18
CA PRO A 80 -15.45 12.23 28.16
C PRO A 80 -14.73 10.95 27.67
N GLY A 81 -15.19 9.77 28.07
CA GLY A 81 -14.52 8.50 27.81
C GLY A 81 -13.64 8.08 28.99
N THR A 82 -12.71 7.15 28.73
CA THR A 82 -11.82 6.60 29.74
C THR A 82 -10.48 7.33 29.73
N ARG A 83 -9.99 7.70 30.91
CA ARG A 83 -8.71 8.41 31.04
C ARG A 83 -7.56 7.50 30.61
N MET A 84 -6.68 8.02 29.76
CA MET A 84 -5.44 7.35 29.35
C MET A 84 -4.35 7.59 30.40
N GLU A 85 -3.48 6.60 30.58
CA GLU A 85 -2.34 6.67 31.51
C GLU A 85 -1.04 7.00 30.76
N ALA A 86 -0.04 7.52 31.48
CA ALA A 86 1.27 7.76 30.89
C ALA A 86 1.92 6.43 30.48
N ALA A 87 2.50 6.37 29.27
CA ALA A 87 3.14 5.17 28.75
C ALA A 87 4.67 5.32 28.72
N CYS A 88 5.16 6.29 27.95
CA CYS A 88 6.56 6.69 27.85
C CYS A 88 6.66 8.16 27.41
N ALA A 89 7.87 8.69 27.17
CA ALA A 89 8.05 10.07 26.75
C ALA A 89 7.19 10.38 25.52
N ASP A 90 6.39 11.45 25.60
CA ASP A 90 5.44 11.89 24.57
C ASP A 90 4.28 10.95 24.22
N TRP A 91 3.99 9.93 25.04
CA TRP A 91 2.91 8.96 24.79
C TRP A 91 2.06 8.65 26.02
N VAL A 92 0.75 8.62 25.83
CA VAL A 92 -0.22 8.03 26.76
C VAL A 92 -0.81 6.75 26.17
N LYS A 93 -1.32 5.84 26.99
CA LYS A 93 -1.96 4.61 26.54
C LYS A 93 -3.26 4.28 27.27
N LEU A 94 -4.09 3.45 26.65
CA LEU A 94 -5.18 2.73 27.30
C LEU A 94 -5.32 1.35 26.66
N THR A 95 -5.37 0.30 27.48
CA THR A 95 -5.72 -1.04 27.01
C THR A 95 -7.22 -1.26 27.14
N VAL A 96 -7.87 -1.51 26.00
CA VAL A 96 -9.30 -1.73 25.87
C VAL A 96 -9.55 -3.23 25.65
N PRO A 97 -10.37 -3.89 26.49
CA PRO A 97 -10.86 -5.23 26.19
C PRO A 97 -11.89 -5.16 25.05
N LEU A 98 -11.65 -5.91 23.98
CA LEU A 98 -12.53 -5.97 22.81
C LEU A 98 -13.42 -7.21 22.80
N GLY A 99 -13.09 -8.21 23.61
CA GLY A 99 -13.80 -9.49 23.61
C GLY A 99 -13.67 -10.16 22.24
N GLY A 100 -14.77 -10.26 21.50
CA GLY A 100 -14.81 -10.79 20.13
C GLY A 100 -14.79 -9.74 19.01
N ALA A 101 -14.71 -8.45 19.32
CA ALA A 101 -14.69 -7.39 18.31
C ALA A 101 -13.34 -7.35 17.56
N GLY A 102 -13.40 -7.07 16.25
CA GLY A 102 -12.20 -6.96 15.40
C GLY A 102 -11.43 -5.63 15.56
N GLY A 103 -11.98 -4.69 16.33
CA GLY A 103 -11.46 -3.35 16.53
C GLY A 103 -12.43 -2.47 17.32
N LEU A 104 -12.17 -1.16 17.30
CA LEU A 104 -12.99 -0.12 17.90
C LEU A 104 -12.99 1.16 17.05
N LYS A 105 -14.09 1.91 17.12
CA LYS A 105 -14.11 3.34 16.75
C LYS A 105 -13.66 4.16 17.94
N ALA A 106 -12.86 5.20 17.71
CA ALA A 106 -12.28 6.02 18.77
C ALA A 106 -12.21 7.51 18.42
N THR A 107 -12.21 8.33 19.47
CA THR A 107 -11.86 9.75 19.46
C THR A 107 -11.06 10.08 20.72
N PHE A 108 -10.24 11.12 20.65
CA PHE A 108 -9.44 11.57 21.79
C PHE A 108 -9.95 12.92 22.28
N THR A 109 -9.93 13.15 23.58
CA THR A 109 -10.34 14.44 24.16
C THR A 109 -9.47 14.85 25.33
N ASN A 110 -9.39 16.16 25.57
CA ASN A 110 -8.77 16.72 26.77
C ASN A 110 -9.66 16.63 28.03
N GLY A 111 -10.86 16.06 27.90
CA GLY A 111 -11.86 15.94 28.97
C GLY A 111 -12.63 17.23 29.29
N SER A 112 -12.37 18.31 28.56
CA SER A 112 -13.01 19.63 28.77
C SER A 112 -13.54 20.25 27.47
N GLY A 113 -13.90 19.41 26.50
CA GLY A 113 -14.60 19.83 25.28
C GLY A 113 -13.74 20.02 24.04
N THR A 114 -12.41 19.86 24.13
CA THR A 114 -11.54 19.77 22.96
C THR A 114 -11.44 18.34 22.49
N TRP A 115 -11.67 18.11 21.20
CA TRP A 115 -11.70 16.77 20.60
C TRP A 115 -10.72 16.65 19.45
N ASP A 116 -10.17 15.46 19.31
CA ASP A 116 -9.56 14.94 18.11
C ASP A 116 -10.40 13.77 17.61
N ASN A 117 -11.24 14.05 16.62
CA ASN A 117 -12.14 13.11 15.98
C ASN A 117 -11.80 12.88 14.51
N ASN A 118 -10.52 13.10 14.13
CA ASN A 118 -10.05 12.90 12.75
C ASN A 118 -10.91 13.63 11.70
N ALA A 119 -11.17 14.92 11.94
CA ALA A 119 -12.04 15.76 11.12
C ALA A 119 -13.47 15.19 10.97
N GLY A 120 -14.03 14.67 12.06
CA GLY A 120 -15.39 14.11 12.12
C GLY A 120 -15.54 12.67 11.63
N ARG A 121 -14.46 12.03 11.17
CA ARG A 121 -14.47 10.63 10.70
C ARG A 121 -14.35 9.62 11.84
N ASN A 122 -13.86 10.05 12.99
CA ASN A 122 -13.34 9.20 14.06
C ASN A 122 -12.13 8.36 13.58
N TYR A 123 -11.50 7.69 14.53
CA TYR A 123 -10.44 6.73 14.26
C TYR A 123 -11.03 5.33 14.23
N ASP A 124 -10.71 4.55 13.20
CA ASP A 124 -10.95 3.12 13.13
C ASP A 124 -9.68 2.40 13.58
N LEU A 125 -9.70 1.81 14.77
CA LEU A 125 -8.55 1.18 15.40
C LEU A 125 -8.77 -0.33 15.47
N GLY A 126 -7.72 -1.11 15.17
CA GLY A 126 -7.78 -2.56 15.18
C GLY A 126 -7.61 -3.19 16.57
N THR A 127 -6.99 -4.37 16.60
CA THR A 127 -6.54 -5.05 17.82
C THR A 127 -5.03 -4.87 18.04
N GLY A 128 -4.52 -5.25 19.22
CA GLY A 128 -3.09 -5.22 19.54
C GLY A 128 -2.58 -3.83 19.92
N ASN A 129 -1.27 -3.59 19.76
CA ASN A 129 -0.67 -2.29 20.05
C ASN A 129 -0.90 -1.34 18.88
N ILE A 130 -1.52 -0.19 19.14
CA ILE A 130 -1.98 0.77 18.12
C ILE A 130 -1.44 2.14 18.49
N THR A 131 -0.76 2.81 17.58
CA THR A 131 -0.29 4.19 17.75
C THR A 131 -1.15 5.13 16.94
N VAL A 132 -1.55 6.23 17.57
CA VAL A 132 -2.19 7.36 16.91
C VAL A 132 -1.34 8.61 17.13
N GLN A 133 -0.82 9.16 16.04
CA GLN A 133 0.00 10.36 16.04
C GLN A 133 -0.41 11.28 14.89
N ASP A 134 -0.78 12.51 15.20
CA ASP A 134 -1.12 13.54 14.21
C ASP A 134 -2.16 13.09 13.15
N GLY A 135 -3.13 12.27 13.56
CA GLY A 135 -4.16 11.73 12.65
C GLY A 135 -3.79 10.41 11.96
N VAL A 136 -2.55 9.94 12.10
CA VAL A 136 -2.05 8.70 11.50
C VAL A 136 -2.22 7.55 12.49
N VAL A 137 -2.79 6.44 12.03
CA VAL A 137 -2.91 5.18 12.80
C VAL A 137 -1.88 4.18 12.30
N ALA A 138 -1.08 3.63 13.20
CA ALA A 138 -0.17 2.51 12.95
C ALA A 138 -0.33 1.46 14.06
N HIS A 139 0.24 0.25 13.87
CA HIS A 139 0.22 -0.79 14.89
C HIS A 139 1.64 -1.08 15.38
N SER A 140 2.03 -0.44 16.48
CA SER A 140 3.37 -0.56 17.08
C SER A 140 3.31 -0.26 18.58
N ASP A 141 4.35 -0.68 19.31
CA ASP A 141 4.59 -0.23 20.68
C ASP A 141 5.63 0.90 20.65
N PRO A 142 5.24 2.17 20.87
CA PRO A 142 6.19 3.29 20.88
C PRO A 142 7.07 3.30 22.13
N CYS A 143 6.75 2.48 23.13
CA CYS A 143 7.44 2.42 24.42
C CYS A 143 8.34 1.18 24.57
N ALA A 144 8.30 0.25 23.62
CA ALA A 144 9.38 -0.70 23.42
C ALA A 144 10.62 0.12 23.02
N GLY A 145 11.52 0.35 23.99
CA GLY A 145 12.53 1.42 23.98
C GLY A 145 13.19 1.63 22.61
N ALA A 146 13.23 2.90 22.17
CA ALA A 146 13.71 3.37 20.87
C ALA A 146 13.49 2.32 19.77
N GLY A 147 12.33 2.39 19.09
CA GLY A 147 12.10 1.61 17.87
C GLY A 147 13.39 1.58 17.06
N PRO A 148 13.85 0.38 16.64
CA PRO A 148 15.22 0.21 16.22
C PRO A 148 15.53 1.29 15.18
N GLU A 149 16.70 1.94 15.29
CA GLU A 149 17.37 2.43 14.08
C GLU A 149 17.09 1.40 12.99
N GLU A 150 16.54 1.83 11.84
CA GLU A 150 16.30 0.94 10.68
C GLU A 150 17.41 -0.10 10.67
N PRO A 151 17.13 -1.39 10.93
CA PRO A 151 18.19 -2.30 11.33
C PRO A 151 19.27 -2.28 10.25
N SER A 152 20.45 -1.78 10.62
CA SER A 152 21.59 -1.62 9.72
C SER A 152 22.50 -2.85 9.76
N GLY A 153 22.00 -3.96 10.32
CA GLY A 153 22.66 -5.25 10.30
C GLY A 153 22.84 -5.75 8.87
N PRO A 154 23.83 -6.63 8.60
CA PRO A 154 24.15 -7.06 7.24
C PRO A 154 23.06 -7.90 6.56
N ASN A 155 22.04 -8.35 7.29
CA ASN A 155 21.01 -9.25 6.79
C ASN A 155 19.59 -8.79 7.17
N THR A 156 19.08 -7.82 6.42
CA THR A 156 17.73 -7.27 6.60
C THR A 156 16.87 -7.48 5.36
N ALA A 157 15.55 -7.43 5.54
CA ALA A 157 14.57 -7.37 4.46
C ALA A 157 13.89 -5.99 4.47
N SER A 158 14.12 -5.20 3.42
CA SER A 158 13.37 -3.96 3.16
C SER A 158 12.14 -4.30 2.33
N VAL A 159 10.97 -4.31 2.96
CA VAL A 159 9.71 -4.70 2.33
C VAL A 159 8.91 -3.45 1.96
N TYR A 160 8.68 -3.26 0.66
CA TYR A 160 7.77 -2.25 0.13
C TYR A 160 6.45 -2.91 -0.28
N TYR A 161 5.33 -2.30 0.10
CA TYR A 161 4.00 -2.78 -0.23
C TYR A 161 3.19 -1.67 -0.91
N ALA A 162 2.59 -1.97 -2.06
CA ALA A 162 1.80 -1.01 -2.81
C ALA A 162 0.41 -0.84 -2.18
N THR A 163 0.07 0.38 -1.77
CA THR A 163 -1.24 0.70 -1.16
C THR A 163 -2.29 1.08 -2.19
N SER A 164 -1.86 1.57 -3.36
CA SER A 164 -2.75 2.03 -4.44
C SER A 164 -3.69 0.96 -4.97
N THR A 165 -3.31 -0.31 -4.86
CA THR A 165 -4.06 -1.46 -5.38
C THR A 165 -5.09 -1.99 -4.39
N VAL A 166 -4.87 -1.76 -3.08
CA VAL A 166 -5.75 -2.26 -2.01
C VAL A 166 -6.56 -1.17 -1.32
N GLY A 167 -6.20 0.11 -1.50
CA GLY A 167 -6.93 1.26 -0.96
C GLY A 167 -6.84 1.39 0.57
N TRP A 168 -5.82 0.83 1.20
CA TRP A 168 -5.64 0.87 2.65
C TRP A 168 -4.88 2.13 3.08
N SER A 169 -5.40 2.82 4.10
CA SER A 169 -4.75 3.97 4.75
C SER A 169 -3.71 3.56 5.79
N THR A 170 -3.81 2.34 6.29
CA THR A 170 -2.89 1.74 7.26
C THR A 170 -2.54 0.34 6.76
N VAL A 171 -1.28 -0.03 6.84
CA VAL A 171 -0.80 -1.37 6.47
C VAL A 171 0.09 -1.89 7.56
N ASN A 172 -0.09 -3.15 7.93
CA ASN A 172 0.78 -3.88 8.84
C ASN A 172 1.46 -5.02 8.10
N LEU A 173 2.72 -5.27 8.43
CA LEU A 173 3.48 -6.45 8.06
C LEU A 173 3.40 -7.46 9.22
N HIS A 174 2.61 -8.50 9.03
CA HIS A 174 2.63 -9.68 9.89
C HIS A 174 3.59 -10.70 9.28
N TYR A 175 4.65 -11.08 9.99
CA TYR A 175 5.72 -11.88 9.39
C TYR A 175 6.36 -12.87 10.36
N ARG A 176 7.06 -13.85 9.81
CA ARG A 176 8.02 -14.72 10.50
C ARG A 176 9.30 -14.85 9.67
N PRO A 177 10.49 -14.58 10.21
CA PRO A 177 11.73 -15.04 9.58
C PRO A 177 11.69 -16.56 9.39
N HIS A 178 12.32 -17.09 8.34
CA HIS A 178 12.34 -18.54 8.14
C HIS A 178 12.97 -19.26 9.36
N GLY A 179 12.23 -20.22 9.93
CA GLY A 179 12.61 -20.90 11.18
C GLY A 179 12.26 -20.15 12.46
N GLY A 180 11.68 -18.95 12.37
CA GLY A 180 11.22 -18.14 13.50
C GLY A 180 9.71 -18.23 13.77
N ALA A 181 9.25 -17.44 14.74
CA ALA A 181 7.84 -17.30 15.10
C ALA A 181 7.17 -16.13 14.34
N TRP A 182 5.85 -16.22 14.17
CA TRP A 182 5.05 -15.10 13.67
C TRP A 182 5.02 -13.96 14.68
N THR A 183 5.02 -12.72 14.19
CA THR A 183 4.69 -11.55 15.00
C THR A 183 3.30 -11.69 15.61
N ALA A 184 3.01 -11.01 16.72
CA ALA A 184 1.63 -10.98 17.24
C ALA A 184 0.71 -10.28 16.23
N VAL A 185 -0.53 -10.75 16.06
CA VAL A 185 -1.54 -10.09 15.22
C VAL A 185 -1.85 -8.68 15.79
N PRO A 186 -1.92 -7.62 14.96
CA PRO A 186 -1.93 -7.60 13.48
C PRO A 186 -0.54 -7.48 12.82
N GLY A 187 0.55 -7.67 13.55
CA GLY A 187 1.91 -7.49 13.07
C GLY A 187 2.45 -6.12 13.42
N ILE A 188 3.46 -5.67 12.68
CA ILE A 188 4.07 -4.36 12.86
C ILE A 188 3.57 -3.41 11.77
N GLY A 189 3.23 -2.18 12.12
CA GLY A 189 2.82 -1.16 11.15
C GLY A 189 3.88 -0.96 10.08
N MET A 190 3.51 -0.48 8.90
CA MET A 190 4.45 -0.03 7.86
C MET A 190 4.39 1.48 7.75
N GLU A 191 5.50 2.12 7.39
CA GLU A 191 5.61 3.58 7.30
C GLU A 191 5.41 4.04 5.86
N ALA A 192 4.88 5.25 5.66
CA ALA A 192 4.76 5.83 4.32
C ALA A 192 6.16 6.05 3.71
N ALA A 193 6.39 5.51 2.51
CA ALA A 193 7.66 5.65 1.82
C ALA A 193 7.59 6.72 0.72
N CYS A 194 6.61 6.59 -0.17
CA CYS A 194 6.28 7.59 -1.19
C CYS A 194 4.84 7.38 -1.67
N ALA A 195 4.38 8.17 -2.64
CA ALA A 195 3.00 8.08 -3.14
C ALA A 195 2.66 6.64 -3.58
N GLY A 196 1.67 6.04 -2.93
CA GLY A 196 1.20 4.69 -3.23
C GLY A 196 2.04 3.54 -2.66
N TRP A 197 3.06 3.82 -1.83
CA TRP A 197 3.95 2.82 -1.24
C TRP A 197 4.17 3.03 0.25
N VAL A 198 4.12 1.93 1.00
CA VAL A 198 4.58 1.86 2.40
C VAL A 198 5.78 0.93 2.50
N LYS A 199 6.65 1.14 3.50
CA LYS A 199 7.87 0.37 3.73
C LYS A 199 7.95 -0.10 5.19
N ARG A 200 8.57 -1.26 5.39
CA ARG A 200 9.15 -1.66 6.67
C ARG A 200 10.45 -2.43 6.44
N THR A 201 11.49 -2.09 7.19
CA THR A 201 12.72 -2.88 7.25
C THR A 201 12.70 -3.81 8.46
N VAL A 202 13.04 -5.08 8.23
CA VAL A 202 13.03 -6.15 9.23
C VAL A 202 14.43 -6.74 9.37
N ASP A 203 14.89 -6.93 10.60
CA ASP A 203 16.09 -7.74 10.89
C ASP A 203 15.75 -9.24 10.76
N LEU A 204 16.49 -9.94 9.90
CA LEU A 204 16.31 -11.38 9.68
C LEU A 204 17.21 -12.23 10.59
N GLY A 205 18.15 -11.64 11.33
CA GLY A 205 19.20 -12.37 12.00
C GLY A 205 20.00 -13.22 11.00
N SER A 206 19.95 -14.55 11.13
CA SER A 206 20.60 -15.49 10.20
C SER A 206 19.67 -16.05 9.11
N ALA A 207 18.38 -15.68 9.10
CA ALA A 207 17.42 -16.20 8.12
C ALA A 207 17.67 -15.60 6.72
N ALA A 208 17.53 -16.40 5.67
CA ALA A 208 17.68 -15.93 4.28
C ALA A 208 16.47 -15.11 3.77
N GLY A 209 15.39 -15.07 4.55
CA GLY A 209 14.12 -14.45 4.18
C GLY A 209 13.06 -14.68 5.25
N LEU A 210 11.84 -14.28 4.93
CA LEU A 210 10.68 -14.35 5.81
C LEU A 210 9.42 -14.78 5.05
N GLN A 211 8.44 -15.31 5.78
CA GLN A 211 7.06 -15.39 5.31
C GLN A 211 6.26 -14.23 5.87
N ALA A 212 5.35 -13.66 5.07
CA ALA A 212 4.60 -12.47 5.41
C ALA A 212 3.15 -12.52 4.93
N ALA A 213 2.30 -11.82 5.66
CA ALA A 213 0.98 -11.38 5.23
C ALA A 213 0.81 -9.90 5.56
N PHE A 214 0.02 -9.19 4.76
CA PHE A 214 -0.29 -7.79 4.98
C PHE A 214 -1.73 -7.67 5.48
N ASN A 215 -2.02 -6.67 6.29
CA ASN A 215 -3.39 -6.39 6.71
C ASN A 215 -3.58 -4.90 7.00
N ASN A 216 -4.84 -4.48 7.05
CA ASN A 216 -5.20 -3.09 7.35
C ASN A 216 -5.39 -2.80 8.85
N GLY A 217 -5.10 -3.77 9.73
CA GLY A 217 -5.35 -3.68 11.18
C GLY A 217 -6.80 -3.98 11.59
N ASN A 218 -7.75 -3.89 10.67
CA ASN A 218 -9.19 -4.03 10.93
C ASN A 218 -9.74 -5.34 10.35
N GLY A 219 -8.97 -6.43 10.47
CA GLY A 219 -9.39 -7.77 10.07
C GLY A 219 -9.42 -8.06 8.56
N VAL A 220 -9.01 -7.13 7.70
CA VAL A 220 -8.85 -7.39 6.25
C VAL A 220 -7.40 -7.76 5.97
N TRP A 221 -7.21 -8.95 5.38
CA TRP A 221 -5.91 -9.55 5.13
C TRP A 221 -5.63 -9.72 3.65
N ASP A 222 -4.38 -9.52 3.29
CA ASP A 222 -3.78 -9.98 2.05
C ASP A 222 -2.68 -11.00 2.41
N ASN A 223 -3.06 -12.27 2.41
CA ASN A 223 -2.19 -13.42 2.66
C ASN A 223 -1.96 -14.21 1.37
N ASN A 224 -1.97 -13.53 0.21
CA ASN A 224 -1.74 -14.13 -1.09
C ASN A 224 -2.66 -15.35 -1.36
N ASN A 225 -3.97 -15.17 -1.15
CA ASN A 225 -4.98 -16.23 -1.27
C ASN A 225 -4.67 -17.47 -0.40
N GLY A 226 -4.16 -17.25 0.81
CA GLY A 226 -3.85 -18.31 1.78
C GLY A 226 -2.47 -18.96 1.62
N SER A 227 -1.64 -18.50 0.68
CA SER A 227 -0.28 -19.04 0.49
C SER A 227 0.79 -18.31 1.30
N ASP A 228 0.47 -17.14 1.86
CA ASP A 228 1.42 -16.14 2.36
C ASP A 228 2.43 -15.68 1.29
N TYR A 229 3.13 -14.60 1.58
CA TYR A 229 4.23 -14.10 0.77
C TYR A 229 5.55 -14.66 1.28
N THR A 230 6.42 -15.07 0.37
CA THR A 230 7.83 -15.40 0.67
C THR A 230 8.69 -14.25 0.20
N LEU A 231 9.37 -13.57 1.13
CA LEU A 231 10.20 -12.40 0.87
C LEU A 231 11.66 -12.71 1.24
N ALA A 232 12.60 -12.37 0.37
CA ALA A 232 14.02 -12.59 0.60
C ALA A 232 14.66 -11.44 1.39
N ALA A 233 15.90 -11.65 1.88
CA ALA A 233 16.76 -10.56 2.30
C ALA A 233 16.98 -9.53 1.17
N GLY A 234 17.29 -8.29 1.54
CA GLY A 234 17.41 -7.15 0.62
C GLY A 234 16.08 -6.44 0.34
N LEU A 235 16.03 -5.66 -0.73
CA LEU A 235 14.84 -4.89 -1.11
C LEU A 235 13.87 -5.76 -1.91
N THR A 236 12.64 -5.87 -1.42
CA THR A 236 11.54 -6.58 -2.08
C THR A 236 10.34 -5.66 -2.21
N THR A 237 9.67 -5.68 -3.36
CA THR A 237 8.37 -5.02 -3.55
C THR A 237 7.25 -6.06 -3.66
N VAL A 238 6.09 -5.74 -3.09
CA VAL A 238 4.85 -6.49 -3.24
C VAL A 238 3.80 -5.55 -3.83
N LYS A 239 3.33 -5.89 -5.04
CA LYS A 239 2.29 -5.13 -5.76
C LYS A 239 1.41 -6.09 -6.52
N ASP A 240 0.09 -5.90 -6.46
CA ASP A 240 -0.88 -6.77 -7.13
C ASP A 240 -0.67 -8.27 -6.80
N ARG A 241 -0.33 -8.56 -5.54
CA ARG A 241 0.06 -9.89 -5.02
C ARG A 241 1.29 -10.52 -5.66
N LYS A 242 2.05 -9.75 -6.44
CA LYS A 242 3.31 -10.19 -7.04
C LYS A 242 4.48 -9.69 -6.20
N VAL A 243 5.36 -10.63 -5.84
CA VAL A 243 6.65 -10.34 -5.20
C VAL A 243 7.70 -10.08 -6.27
N THR A 244 8.45 -9.00 -6.14
CA THR A 244 9.67 -8.73 -6.92
C THR A 244 10.85 -8.66 -5.96
N ALA A 245 11.67 -9.71 -5.95
CA ALA A 245 12.90 -9.77 -5.15
C ALA A 245 14.01 -8.92 -5.79
N SER A 246 14.96 -8.44 -4.98
CA SER A 246 16.06 -7.56 -5.40
C SER A 246 15.57 -6.38 -6.25
N ALA A 247 14.44 -5.81 -5.87
CA ALA A 247 13.81 -4.74 -6.63
C ALA A 247 14.65 -3.45 -6.53
N LYS A 248 14.50 -2.58 -7.53
CA LYS A 248 14.90 -1.18 -7.40
C LYS A 248 13.97 -0.50 -6.39
N ASP A 249 14.48 0.50 -5.68
CA ASP A 249 13.67 1.30 -4.77
C ASP A 249 12.55 2.02 -5.55
N PRO A 250 11.27 1.72 -5.29
CA PRO A 250 10.15 2.35 -5.99
C PRO A 250 9.99 3.84 -5.64
N CYS A 251 10.67 4.30 -4.60
CA CYS A 251 10.68 5.68 -4.13
C CYS A 251 11.98 6.41 -4.46
N ALA A 252 12.91 5.78 -5.21
CA ALA A 252 14.09 6.48 -5.70
C ALA A 252 13.65 7.67 -6.56
N ALA A 253 14.24 8.83 -6.31
CA ALA A 253 14.11 9.96 -7.22
C ALA A 253 14.65 9.54 -8.59
N GLU A 254 13.90 9.80 -9.66
CA GLU A 254 14.44 9.62 -11.01
C GLU A 254 15.63 10.56 -11.17
N GLU A 255 16.76 10.01 -11.63
CA GLU A 255 17.92 10.83 -11.96
C GLU A 255 17.51 11.81 -13.06
N PRO A 256 17.87 13.11 -12.93
CA PRO A 256 17.57 14.08 -13.96
C PRO A 256 18.20 13.62 -15.27
N ASP A 257 17.41 13.67 -16.32
CA ASP A 257 17.90 13.40 -17.66
C ASP A 257 18.80 14.55 -18.12
N THR A 258 20.04 14.22 -18.46
CA THR A 258 21.05 15.16 -18.95
C THR A 258 21.55 14.80 -20.34
N GLU A 259 21.05 13.73 -20.95
CA GLU A 259 21.45 13.33 -22.28
C GLU A 259 20.64 14.14 -23.30
N ALA A 260 21.32 14.71 -24.29
CA ALA A 260 20.65 15.48 -25.33
C ALA A 260 20.28 14.57 -26.50
N PRO A 261 19.16 14.81 -27.19
CA PRO A 261 18.81 14.04 -28.37
C PRO A 261 19.86 14.10 -29.48
N SER A 262 19.84 13.11 -30.37
CA SER A 262 20.63 13.16 -31.59
C SER A 262 20.20 14.31 -32.51
N ALA A 263 21.15 14.87 -33.28
CA ALA A 263 20.82 15.93 -34.22
C ALA A 263 19.91 15.38 -35.35
N PRO A 264 18.82 16.07 -35.71
CA PRO A 264 17.99 15.68 -36.85
C PRO A 264 18.81 15.56 -38.14
N THR A 265 18.53 14.52 -38.93
CA THR A 265 19.25 14.22 -40.17
C THR A 265 18.34 14.30 -41.39
N ALA A 266 18.94 14.25 -42.58
CA ALA A 266 18.25 14.32 -43.87
C ALA A 266 17.26 15.50 -44.00
N VAL A 267 17.62 16.65 -43.42
CA VAL A 267 16.83 17.88 -43.52
C VAL A 267 16.76 18.32 -44.98
N ARG A 268 15.54 18.55 -45.47
CA ARG A 268 15.25 19.02 -46.83
C ARG A 268 14.30 20.19 -46.77
N ALA A 269 14.51 21.17 -47.63
CA ALA A 269 13.63 22.32 -47.80
C ALA A 269 13.20 22.38 -49.27
N THR A 270 11.89 22.43 -49.51
CA THR A 270 11.31 22.50 -50.85
C THR A 270 10.37 23.69 -50.93
N ALA A 271 10.61 24.59 -51.89
CA ALA A 271 9.75 25.74 -52.10
C ALA A 271 8.47 25.35 -52.86
N ASP A 272 7.35 25.96 -52.46
CA ASP A 272 6.06 25.91 -53.13
C ASP A 272 5.50 27.33 -53.20
N GLY A 273 5.73 28.02 -54.33
CA GLY A 273 5.42 29.44 -54.47
C GLY A 273 6.12 30.29 -53.39
N VAL A 274 5.33 30.93 -52.53
CA VAL A 274 5.81 31.76 -51.40
C VAL A 274 5.75 31.01 -50.06
N ALA A 275 5.78 29.68 -50.10
CA ALA A 275 5.92 28.80 -48.96
C ALA A 275 7.15 27.88 -49.13
N VAL A 276 7.64 27.35 -48.02
CA VAL A 276 8.67 26.30 -48.00
C VAL A 276 8.22 25.19 -47.05
N VAL A 277 8.22 23.96 -47.55
CA VAL A 277 8.03 22.76 -46.75
C VAL A 277 9.38 22.20 -46.36
N VAL A 278 9.60 22.00 -45.07
CA VAL A 278 10.82 21.44 -44.49
C VAL A 278 10.49 20.06 -43.91
N THR A 279 11.28 19.06 -44.25
CA THR A 279 11.14 17.67 -43.76
C THR A 279 12.47 17.16 -43.24
N TRP A 280 12.45 16.29 -42.24
CA TRP A 280 13.65 15.63 -41.71
C TRP A 280 13.33 14.24 -41.18
N GLU A 281 14.37 13.44 -40.93
CA GLU A 281 14.23 12.16 -40.25
C GLU A 281 14.17 12.36 -38.73
N PRO A 282 13.36 11.59 -37.99
CA PRO A 282 13.24 11.70 -36.54
C PRO A 282 14.59 11.56 -35.82
N ALA A 283 14.80 12.38 -34.80
CA ALA A 283 15.90 12.21 -33.86
C ALA A 283 15.57 11.10 -32.85
N THR A 284 16.60 10.62 -32.16
CA THR A 284 16.53 9.60 -31.12
C THR A 284 17.14 10.11 -29.82
N ASP A 285 16.64 9.60 -28.71
CA ASP A 285 17.04 9.97 -27.36
C ASP A 285 16.74 8.78 -26.43
N ASP A 286 17.41 8.66 -25.28
CA ASP A 286 17.21 7.56 -24.34
C ASP A 286 15.87 7.65 -23.59
N ARG A 287 15.30 8.85 -23.46
CA ARG A 287 13.96 9.10 -22.89
C ARG A 287 12.96 9.68 -23.89
N GLY A 288 13.42 10.03 -25.08
CA GLY A 288 12.59 10.32 -26.25
C GLY A 288 12.42 11.81 -26.53
N VAL A 289 12.22 12.12 -27.83
CA VAL A 289 12.08 13.49 -28.33
C VAL A 289 10.63 13.96 -28.21
N THR A 290 10.41 15.15 -27.66
CA THR A 290 9.07 15.74 -27.49
C THR A 290 8.73 16.79 -28.54
N LYS A 291 9.73 17.54 -29.02
CA LYS A 291 9.56 18.58 -30.03
C LYS A 291 10.83 18.84 -30.84
N TYR A 292 10.66 19.61 -31.92
CA TYR A 292 11.73 20.12 -32.77
C TYR A 292 11.68 21.64 -32.83
N GLN A 293 12.83 22.29 -32.83
CA GLN A 293 12.97 23.72 -33.07
C GLN A 293 13.52 23.94 -34.47
N VAL A 294 12.71 24.54 -35.34
CA VAL A 294 13.08 24.90 -36.70
C VAL A 294 13.53 26.35 -36.72
N THR A 295 14.80 26.58 -37.07
CA THR A 295 15.37 27.91 -37.26
C THR A 295 15.40 28.23 -38.74
N ARG A 296 14.67 29.27 -39.13
CA ARG A 296 14.76 29.89 -40.45
C ARG A 296 15.66 31.11 -40.40
N THR A 297 16.50 31.31 -41.41
CA THR A 297 17.22 32.56 -41.67
C THR A 297 17.01 32.99 -43.12
N GLY A 298 16.59 34.24 -43.33
CA GLY A 298 16.43 34.84 -44.65
C GLY A 298 15.24 35.80 -44.75
N GLY A 299 15.13 36.49 -45.88
CA GLY A 299 14.10 37.49 -46.13
C GLY A 299 14.08 38.66 -45.15
N THR A 300 13.02 39.46 -45.23
CA THR A 300 12.84 40.69 -44.44
C THR A 300 12.67 40.43 -42.94
N LYS A 301 12.22 39.22 -42.57
CA LYS A 301 12.03 38.80 -41.17
C LYS A 301 13.29 38.29 -40.48
N GLY A 302 14.41 38.15 -41.20
CA GLY A 302 15.68 37.69 -40.64
C GLY A 302 15.61 36.27 -40.10
N THR A 303 16.06 36.07 -38.86
CA THR A 303 16.06 34.76 -38.19
C THR A 303 14.82 34.56 -37.33
N VAL A 304 14.13 33.44 -37.51
CA VAL A 304 12.94 33.05 -36.74
C VAL A 304 13.07 31.60 -36.28
N VAL A 305 12.72 31.33 -35.02
CA VAL A 305 12.69 29.98 -34.45
C VAL A 305 11.23 29.59 -34.19
N THR A 306 10.83 28.40 -34.61
CA THR A 306 9.47 27.87 -34.44
C THR A 306 9.53 26.44 -33.91
N ASP A 307 8.72 26.13 -32.89
CA ASP A 307 8.62 24.78 -32.34
C ASP A 307 7.54 23.97 -33.07
N THR A 308 7.77 22.68 -33.29
CA THR A 308 6.79 21.72 -33.85
C THR A 308 7.01 20.32 -33.28
N THR A 309 5.96 19.52 -33.18
CA THR A 309 6.05 18.10 -32.78
C THR A 309 6.11 17.16 -33.98
N SER A 310 5.88 17.66 -35.19
CA SER A 310 5.93 16.90 -36.44
C SER A 310 7.33 16.98 -37.06
N THR A 311 7.72 15.94 -37.81
CA THR A 311 8.93 15.95 -38.66
C THR A 311 8.75 16.66 -40.00
N VAL A 312 7.62 17.36 -40.15
CA VAL A 312 7.30 18.22 -41.28
C VAL A 312 6.89 19.59 -40.76
N PHE A 313 7.48 20.64 -41.33
CA PHE A 313 7.15 22.03 -41.04
C PHE A 313 6.82 22.77 -42.33
N SER A 314 5.67 23.46 -42.35
CA SER A 314 5.24 24.27 -43.48
C SER A 314 5.35 25.75 -43.12
N ASP A 315 6.27 26.45 -43.78
CA ASP A 315 6.47 27.89 -43.60
C ASP A 315 5.83 28.65 -44.76
N SER A 316 4.96 29.61 -44.47
CA SER A 316 4.14 30.29 -45.48
C SER A 316 4.20 31.81 -45.34
N GLY A 317 3.83 32.51 -46.42
CA GLY A 317 3.86 33.98 -46.45
C GLY A 317 5.29 34.53 -46.43
N LEU A 318 6.18 33.84 -47.14
CA LEU A 318 7.58 34.25 -47.34
C LEU A 318 7.69 35.28 -48.47
N ASP A 319 8.80 36.03 -48.47
CA ASP A 319 9.10 36.98 -49.53
C ASP A 319 9.35 36.21 -50.83
N ALA A 320 8.84 36.69 -51.97
CA ALA A 320 9.04 36.05 -53.26
C ALA A 320 10.51 36.13 -53.70
N LYS A 321 10.96 35.17 -54.53
CA LYS A 321 12.32 35.14 -55.10
C LYS A 321 13.44 35.29 -54.05
N THR A 322 13.24 34.74 -52.86
CA THR A 322 14.12 34.95 -51.71
C THR A 322 14.68 33.61 -51.22
N ALA A 323 15.98 33.57 -50.97
CA ALA A 323 16.65 32.40 -50.41
C ALA A 323 16.45 32.33 -48.89
N TYR A 324 16.06 31.15 -48.41
CA TYR A 324 15.91 30.83 -47.00
C TYR A 324 16.78 29.63 -46.64
N ARG A 325 17.37 29.67 -45.44
CA ARG A 325 18.13 28.59 -44.82
C ARG A 325 17.36 28.08 -43.61
N TYR A 326 17.25 26.77 -43.47
CA TYR A 326 16.58 26.09 -42.37
C TYR A 326 17.54 25.14 -41.66
N THR A 327 17.51 25.14 -40.34
CA THR A 327 18.13 24.13 -39.50
C THR A 327 17.17 23.67 -38.41
N VAL A 328 17.35 22.45 -37.94
CA VAL A 328 16.45 21.81 -36.98
C VAL A 328 17.26 21.28 -35.80
N ARG A 329 16.72 21.46 -34.59
CA ARG A 329 17.19 20.83 -33.35
C ARG A 329 16.05 20.00 -32.75
N ALA A 330 16.38 18.89 -32.10
CA ALA A 330 15.46 18.10 -31.32
C ALA A 330 15.53 18.50 -29.84
N VAL A 331 14.42 18.37 -29.12
CA VAL A 331 14.30 18.64 -27.68
C VAL A 331 13.54 17.49 -27.03
N ASP A 332 14.06 16.97 -25.92
CA ASP A 332 13.43 15.91 -25.12
C ASP A 332 12.40 16.48 -24.12
N ALA A 333 11.95 15.64 -23.17
CA ALA A 333 11.03 16.04 -22.11
C ALA A 333 11.71 16.83 -20.98
N ALA A 334 13.01 16.65 -20.77
CA ALA A 334 13.79 17.31 -19.73
C ALA A 334 14.29 18.71 -20.16
N GLY A 335 14.17 19.04 -21.45
CA GLY A 335 14.62 20.30 -22.03
C GLY A 335 16.04 20.25 -22.59
N ASN A 336 16.68 19.08 -22.70
CA ASN A 336 17.97 18.98 -23.37
C ASN A 336 17.79 19.18 -24.87
N VAL A 337 18.71 19.93 -25.49
CA VAL A 337 18.62 20.35 -26.88
C VAL A 337 19.76 19.75 -27.68
N SER A 338 19.44 19.11 -28.81
CA SER A 338 20.43 18.52 -29.69
C SER A 338 21.38 19.56 -30.30
N ALA A 339 22.48 19.07 -30.87
CA ALA A 339 23.21 19.84 -31.86
C ALA A 339 22.31 20.19 -33.07
N GLU A 340 22.68 21.25 -33.78
CA GLU A 340 21.97 21.70 -34.97
C GLU A 340 22.17 20.75 -36.16
N SER A 341 21.10 20.52 -36.91
CA SER A 341 21.20 19.76 -38.16
C SER A 341 22.12 20.42 -39.19
N ALA A 342 22.52 19.67 -40.21
CA ALA A 342 23.00 20.28 -41.45
C ALA A 342 21.90 21.21 -42.04
N PRO A 343 22.26 22.35 -42.64
CA PRO A 343 21.28 23.25 -43.21
C PRO A 343 20.67 22.74 -44.51
N ALA A 344 19.38 23.01 -44.66
CA ALA A 344 18.68 22.91 -45.93
C ALA A 344 18.31 24.32 -46.42
N SER A 345 18.42 24.57 -47.72
CA SER A 345 18.06 25.86 -48.31
C SER A 345 17.07 25.70 -49.44
N ALA A 346 16.15 26.66 -49.56
CA ALA A 346 15.22 26.76 -50.67
C ALA A 346 15.05 28.23 -51.07
N THR A 347 14.80 28.48 -52.35
CA THR A 347 14.47 29.82 -52.86
C THR A 347 13.00 29.83 -53.26
N THR A 348 12.23 30.75 -52.70
CA THR A 348 10.80 30.91 -53.01
C THR A 348 10.61 31.33 -54.47
N GLY A 349 9.47 30.94 -55.03
CA GLY A 349 9.05 31.33 -56.37
C GLY A 349 8.43 32.72 -56.43
N GLU A 350 7.70 32.97 -57.50
CA GLU A 350 6.92 34.20 -57.65
C GLU A 350 5.70 34.19 -56.73
N LYS A 351 5.26 35.39 -56.31
CA LYS A 351 4.01 35.54 -55.59
C LYS A 351 2.85 35.26 -56.56
N PRO A 352 1.89 34.37 -56.22
CA PRO A 352 0.70 34.18 -57.03
C PRO A 352 -0.01 35.51 -57.28
N THR A 353 -0.45 35.76 -58.51
CA THR A 353 -1.26 36.93 -58.84
C THR A 353 -2.57 36.87 -58.06
N ALA A 354 -3.01 38.01 -57.54
CA ALA A 354 -4.30 38.08 -56.86
C ALA A 354 -5.41 37.64 -57.85
N PRO A 355 -6.41 36.86 -57.39
CA PRO A 355 -7.56 36.53 -58.23
C PRO A 355 -8.17 37.82 -58.78
N ALA A 356 -8.45 37.87 -60.08
CA ALA A 356 -9.13 39.00 -60.67
C ALA A 356 -10.47 39.20 -59.93
N THR A 357 -10.70 40.41 -59.42
CA THR A 357 -12.00 40.79 -58.88
C THR A 357 -13.03 40.66 -59.99
N GLY A 358 -13.92 39.68 -59.88
CA GLY A 358 -15.05 39.56 -60.80
C GLY A 358 -15.86 40.85 -60.77
N THR A 359 -15.96 41.49 -61.92
CA THR A 359 -16.82 42.67 -62.17
C THR A 359 -18.28 42.27 -62.24
#